data_AF-A0A3B9EFN5-F1
#
_entry.id   AF-A0A3B9EFN5-F1
#
_cell.length_a   1.000
_cell.length_b   1.000
_cell.length_c   1.000
_cell.angle_alpha   90.00
_cell.angle_beta   90.00
_cell.angle_gamma   90.00
#
_symmetry.space_group_name_H-M   'P 1'
#
loop_
_entity.id
_entity.type
_entity.pdbx_description
1 polymer ?
#
loop_
_entity_poly.entity_id
_entity_poly.type
_entity_poly.pdbx_seq_one_letter_code
_entity_poly.pdbx_strand_id
1 'polypeptide(L)'
;MHILSAAAAIGLLGLTACSPAPDSAANEKPVVEASQAAPRVMTDTAPASGADDDALFKRDEPADATMTLNRESAGWRVAFRAGGVPNGPATAADCELQAVGLQDREDVIAVRVVPFEGELNVITTADIGADAPVIQVRMGPEGAFVQDGGAAARFCGMGSDIDGFYRRTGSPE
;
A
#
# COMPACT_ATOMS: atom_id res chain seq x y z
N MET A 1 55.70 0.26 -23.72
CA MET A 1 55.73 -1.10 -24.30
C MET A 1 54.31 -1.58 -24.44
N HIS A 2 53.85 -1.66 -25.70
CA HIS A 2 52.98 -2.66 -26.34
C HIS A 2 52.10 -3.60 -25.46
N ILE A 3 50.86 -4.03 -25.79
CA ILE A 3 49.97 -3.99 -26.98
C ILE A 3 48.67 -4.78 -26.60
N LEU A 4 47.48 -4.31 -27.02
CA LEU A 4 46.23 -5.01 -27.50
C LEU A 4 45.58 -6.18 -26.70
N SER A 5 44.30 -6.59 -26.84
CA SER A 5 43.02 -6.12 -27.44
C SER A 5 41.92 -7.20 -27.23
N ALA A 6 40.64 -6.76 -27.31
CA ALA A 6 39.42 -7.46 -27.82
C ALA A 6 38.88 -8.70 -27.06
N ALA A 7 37.58 -9.04 -27.05
CA ALA A 7 36.53 -8.84 -28.04
C ALA A 7 35.10 -8.80 -27.45
N ALA A 8 34.19 -8.18 -28.20
CA ALA A 8 32.76 -8.05 -27.96
C ALA A 8 31.95 -9.25 -28.50
N ALA A 9 30.72 -9.43 -28.00
CA ALA A 9 29.66 -10.17 -28.69
C ALA A 9 28.32 -9.45 -28.52
N ILE A 10 27.87 -8.83 -29.61
CA ILE A 10 26.57 -8.18 -29.79
C ILE A 10 25.62 -9.23 -30.37
N GLY A 11 24.54 -9.55 -29.67
CA GLY A 11 23.45 -10.41 -30.17
C GLY A 11 22.43 -9.60 -30.96
N LEU A 12 22.26 -9.95 -32.25
CA LEU A 12 21.42 -9.29 -33.24
C LEU A 12 19.91 -9.50 -33.02
N LEU A 13 19.16 -8.50 -33.49
CA LEU A 13 17.72 -8.45 -33.72
C LEU A 13 17.21 -9.51 -34.71
N GLY A 14 15.97 -9.98 -34.49
CA GLY A 14 15.12 -10.59 -35.51
C GLY A 14 13.72 -9.99 -35.46
N LEU A 15 13.40 -9.11 -36.42
CA LEU A 15 12.05 -8.59 -36.72
C LEU A 15 11.78 -8.83 -38.21
N THR A 16 10.85 -9.72 -38.53
CA THR A 16 10.17 -9.90 -39.85
C THR A 16 8.98 -10.84 -39.57
N ALA A 17 7.72 -10.60 -39.96
CA ALA A 17 7.24 -10.12 -41.25
C ALA A 17 5.80 -9.51 -41.21
N CYS A 18 5.49 -8.71 -42.22
CA CYS A 18 4.21 -8.08 -42.61
C CYS A 18 3.23 -9.07 -43.28
N SER A 19 1.93 -9.07 -42.91
CA SER A 19 0.74 -8.57 -43.69
C SER A 19 0.16 -9.53 -44.77
N PRO A 20 -1.04 -9.28 -45.38
CA PRO A 20 -2.39 -9.10 -44.81
C PRO A 20 -3.55 -9.84 -45.58
N ALA A 21 -4.78 -9.68 -45.06
CA ALA A 21 -6.07 -9.50 -45.80
C ALA A 21 -6.99 -10.75 -46.10
N PRO A 22 -8.26 -10.55 -46.51
CA PRO A 22 -9.44 -10.99 -45.75
C PRO A 22 -10.39 -11.92 -46.54
N ASP A 23 -11.35 -12.57 -45.88
CA ASP A 23 -12.55 -13.07 -46.57
C ASP A 23 -13.81 -12.60 -45.85
N SER A 24 -14.58 -11.78 -46.58
CA SER A 24 -15.96 -11.47 -46.29
C SER A 24 -16.83 -12.55 -46.90
N ALA A 25 -17.71 -13.17 -46.11
CA ALA A 25 -18.93 -13.75 -46.64
C ALA A 25 -20.09 -13.34 -45.74
N ALA A 26 -21.02 -12.63 -46.34
CA ALA A 26 -22.21 -12.09 -45.72
C ALA A 26 -23.33 -13.15 -45.66
N ASN A 27 -24.11 -13.02 -44.59
CA ASN A 27 -25.57 -13.16 -44.56
C ASN A 27 -26.19 -14.56 -44.69
N GLU A 28 -26.72 -15.07 -43.56
CA GLU A 28 -28.13 -15.49 -43.51
C GLU A 28 -28.65 -15.52 -42.06
N LYS A 29 -29.71 -14.75 -41.80
CA LYS A 29 -30.69 -14.89 -40.71
C LYS A 29 -32.01 -15.31 -41.38
N PRO A 30 -33.10 -15.69 -40.67
CA PRO A 30 -33.27 -16.03 -39.25
C PRO A 30 -34.19 -17.27 -39.03
N VAL A 31 -34.22 -17.88 -37.84
CA VAL A 31 -35.48 -18.38 -37.23
C VAL A 31 -35.40 -18.22 -35.71
N VAL A 32 -36.47 -17.63 -35.20
CA VAL A 32 -36.85 -17.36 -33.80
C VAL A 32 -37.19 -18.63 -33.04
N GLU A 33 -36.72 -18.75 -31.80
CA GLU A 33 -37.47 -19.46 -30.76
C GLU A 33 -37.34 -18.71 -29.43
N ALA A 34 -38.51 -18.41 -28.86
CA ALA A 34 -38.68 -17.63 -27.67
C ALA A 34 -38.19 -18.39 -26.43
N SER A 35 -37.43 -17.72 -25.57
CA SER A 35 -37.38 -18.10 -24.16
C SER A 35 -37.29 -16.84 -23.32
N GLN A 36 -38.42 -16.53 -22.69
CA GLN A 36 -38.55 -15.46 -21.71
C GLN A 36 -37.71 -15.81 -20.49
N ALA A 37 -36.59 -15.13 -20.31
CA ALA A 37 -35.95 -14.99 -19.02
C ALA A 37 -36.02 -13.51 -18.65
N ALA A 38 -36.85 -13.19 -17.66
CA ALA A 38 -36.90 -11.86 -17.06
C ALA A 38 -35.48 -11.38 -16.70
N PRO A 39 -35.15 -10.08 -16.86
CA PRO A 39 -33.88 -9.59 -16.40
C PRO A 39 -33.82 -9.79 -14.88
N ARG A 40 -33.02 -10.77 -14.45
CA ARG A 40 -32.58 -10.83 -13.07
C ARG A 40 -31.76 -9.57 -12.89
N VAL A 41 -32.36 -8.61 -12.20
CA VAL A 41 -31.63 -7.54 -11.53
C VAL A 41 -30.66 -8.27 -10.62
N MET A 42 -29.45 -8.51 -11.12
CA MET A 42 -28.31 -8.69 -10.25
C MET A 42 -28.16 -7.34 -9.58
N THR A 43 -28.75 -7.21 -8.40
CA THR A 43 -28.19 -6.34 -7.38
C THR A 43 -26.79 -6.90 -7.14
N ASP A 44 -25.85 -6.47 -7.99
CA ASP A 44 -24.47 -6.39 -7.60
C ASP A 44 -24.49 -5.42 -6.43
N THR A 45 -24.65 -5.98 -5.24
CA THR A 45 -24.27 -5.30 -4.02
C THR A 45 -22.75 -5.19 -4.13
N ALA A 46 -22.30 -4.20 -4.91
CA ALA A 46 -20.99 -3.63 -4.74
C ALA A 46 -20.83 -3.45 -3.22
N PRO A 47 -19.75 -3.97 -2.61
CA PRO A 47 -19.53 -3.72 -1.20
C PRO A 47 -19.63 -2.22 -1.02
N ALA A 48 -20.44 -1.80 -0.04
CA ALA A 48 -20.58 -0.41 0.30
C ALA A 48 -19.17 0.15 0.49
N SER A 49 -18.72 0.96 -0.47
CA SER A 49 -17.64 1.91 -0.28
C SER A 49 -18.19 2.92 0.73
N GLY A 50 -18.21 2.51 1.99
CA GLY A 50 -18.61 3.35 3.10
C GLY A 50 -17.61 4.48 3.17
N ALA A 51 -18.07 5.66 2.77
CA ALA A 51 -17.45 6.92 3.11
C ALA A 51 -17.40 7.01 4.64
N ASP A 52 -16.22 6.77 5.16
CA ASP A 52 -15.65 7.12 6.48
C ASP A 52 -14.20 6.67 6.35
N ASP A 53 -13.45 7.32 5.46
CA ASP A 53 -12.12 6.83 5.04
C ASP A 53 -11.02 7.06 6.10
N ASP A 54 -11.43 7.50 7.28
CA ASP A 54 -10.59 7.61 8.44
C ASP A 54 -10.83 6.33 9.27
N ALA A 55 -9.76 5.64 9.65
CA ALA A 55 -9.82 4.40 10.42
C ALA A 55 -8.77 4.38 11.53
N LEU A 56 -9.17 3.94 12.73
CA LEU A 56 -8.31 3.77 13.89
C LEU A 56 -8.02 2.29 14.16
N PHE A 57 -6.75 2.00 14.43
CA PHE A 57 -6.28 0.66 14.75
C PHE A 57 -5.37 0.66 15.98
N LYS A 58 -5.34 -0.48 16.69
CA LYS A 58 -4.52 -0.70 17.88
C LYS A 58 -3.81 -2.04 17.85
N ARG A 59 -2.60 -2.07 18.40
CA ARG A 59 -1.79 -3.26 18.67
C ARG A 59 -1.38 -3.22 20.13
N ASP A 60 -1.58 -4.32 20.85
CA ASP A 60 -1.30 -4.40 22.30
C ASP A 60 0.01 -5.17 22.59
N GLU A 61 0.51 -5.96 21.63
CA GLU A 61 1.72 -6.79 21.77
C GLU A 61 2.67 -6.66 20.55
N PRO A 62 4.00 -6.82 20.73
CA PRO A 62 4.74 -6.89 21.99
C PRO A 62 4.81 -5.59 22.80
N ALA A 63 4.28 -4.49 22.25
CA ALA A 63 4.12 -3.20 22.92
C ALA A 63 2.90 -2.49 22.34
N ASP A 64 2.35 -1.56 23.12
CA ASP A 64 1.23 -0.73 22.69
C ASP A 64 1.60 0.12 21.47
N ALA A 65 0.73 0.10 20.47
CA ALA A 65 0.81 0.97 19.32
C ALA A 65 -0.59 1.31 18.80
N THR A 66 -0.70 2.50 18.22
CA THR A 66 -1.88 2.98 17.52
C THR A 66 -1.50 3.37 16.10
N MET A 67 -2.43 3.15 15.18
CA MET A 67 -2.31 3.56 13.79
C MET A 67 -3.60 4.24 13.35
N THR A 68 -3.50 5.41 12.74
CA THR A 68 -4.61 6.02 11.99
C THR A 68 -4.33 5.90 10.51
N LEU A 69 -5.37 5.66 9.73
CA LEU A 69 -5.35 5.64 8.28
C LEU A 69 -6.41 6.62 7.81
N ASN A 70 -5.99 7.68 7.11
CA ASN A 70 -6.89 8.72 6.62
C ASN A 70 -6.74 8.82 5.10
N ARG A 71 -7.85 8.93 4.37
CA ARG A 71 -7.78 9.16 2.92
C ARG A 71 -7.54 10.64 2.64
N GLU A 72 -6.57 10.88 1.77
CA GLU A 72 -6.28 12.19 1.22
C GLU A 72 -6.65 12.22 -0.28
N SER A 73 -6.74 13.42 -0.86
CA SER A 73 -7.12 13.60 -2.27
C SER A 73 -6.22 12.86 -3.26
N ALA A 74 -4.98 12.57 -2.88
CA ALA A 74 -3.96 11.93 -3.72
C ALA A 74 -3.54 10.54 -3.22
N GLY A 75 -4.13 9.99 -2.17
CA GLY A 75 -3.70 8.71 -1.60
C GLY A 75 -4.13 8.52 -0.14
N TRP A 76 -3.25 7.91 0.63
CA TRP A 76 -3.48 7.62 2.04
C TRP A 76 -2.40 8.27 2.89
N ARG A 77 -2.80 8.83 4.03
CA ARG A 77 -1.91 9.17 5.14
C ARG A 77 -2.07 8.11 6.23
N VAL A 78 -0.93 7.61 6.70
CA VAL A 78 -0.86 6.74 7.86
C VAL A 78 -0.07 7.45 8.95
N ALA A 79 -0.60 7.50 10.16
CA ALA A 79 0.15 7.97 11.32
C ALA A 79 0.25 6.87 12.37
N PHE A 80 1.46 6.68 12.90
CA PHE A 80 1.78 5.68 13.92
C PHE A 80 2.17 6.38 15.22
N ARG A 81 1.72 5.80 16.33
CA ARG A 81 2.26 6.10 17.65
C ARG A 81 2.53 4.78 18.37
N ALA A 82 3.79 4.45 18.65
CA ALA A 82 4.20 3.14 19.14
C ALA A 82 5.25 3.22 20.26
N GLY A 83 5.25 2.24 21.17
CA GLY A 83 6.27 2.06 22.20
C GLY A 83 7.35 1.04 21.83
N GLY A 84 8.44 1.01 22.62
CA GLY A 84 9.49 -0.02 22.57
C GLY A 84 9.16 -1.32 23.30
N VAL A 85 10.07 -2.30 23.23
CA VAL A 85 9.93 -3.59 23.94
C VAL A 85 11.10 -3.79 24.92
N PRO A 86 10.88 -4.29 26.15
CA PRO A 86 9.60 -4.62 26.76
C PRO A 86 8.98 -3.41 27.48
N ASN A 87 7.68 -3.19 27.27
CA ASN A 87 6.95 -2.12 27.95
C ASN A 87 6.00 -2.68 29.02
N GLY A 88 5.93 -1.98 30.15
CA GLY A 88 4.93 -2.19 31.18
C GLY A 88 3.73 -1.25 30.98
N PRO A 89 2.68 -1.34 31.81
CA PRO A 89 1.41 -0.61 31.67
C PRO A 89 1.50 0.94 31.77
N ALA A 90 2.71 1.51 31.75
CA ALA A 90 2.97 2.94 31.88
C ALA A 90 4.05 3.46 30.92
N THR A 91 4.50 2.69 29.93
CA THR A 91 5.48 3.21 28.98
C THR A 91 4.78 4.07 27.94
N ALA A 92 5.19 5.34 27.82
CA ALA A 92 4.73 6.21 26.76
C ALA A 92 5.12 5.61 25.40
N ALA A 93 4.28 5.81 24.38
CA ALA A 93 4.73 5.61 23.02
C ALA A 93 5.84 6.63 22.74
N ASP A 94 7.04 6.17 22.40
CA ASP A 94 8.22 7.00 22.14
C ASP A 94 8.51 7.12 20.62
N CYS A 95 7.63 6.56 19.79
CA CYS A 95 7.68 6.61 18.35
C CYS A 95 6.45 7.33 17.82
N GLU A 96 6.67 8.39 17.06
CA GLU A 96 5.67 9.01 16.21
C GLU A 96 6.20 9.03 14.77
N LEU A 97 5.37 8.57 13.83
CA LEU A 97 5.68 8.57 12.40
C LEU A 97 4.45 8.96 11.59
N GLN A 98 4.65 9.74 10.54
CA GLN A 98 3.65 9.96 9.50
C GLN A 98 4.22 9.56 8.15
N ALA A 99 3.40 8.88 7.36
CA ALA A 99 3.76 8.44 6.03
C ALA A 99 2.60 8.63 5.07
N VAL A 100 2.91 8.92 3.81
CA VAL A 100 1.91 9.03 2.75
C VAL A 100 2.25 8.12 1.59
N GLY A 101 1.22 7.67 0.86
CA GLY A 101 1.44 6.88 -0.32
C GLY A 101 0.17 6.44 -1.00
N LEU A 102 0.36 5.56 -1.97
CA LEU A 102 -0.71 5.02 -2.80
C LEU A 102 -1.02 3.59 -2.40
N GLN A 103 -2.24 3.20 -2.73
CA GLN A 103 -2.61 1.80 -2.72
C GLN A 103 -2.02 1.12 -3.95
N ASP A 104 -1.07 0.20 -3.73
CA ASP A 104 -0.33 -0.51 -4.77
C ASP A 104 -1.12 -1.72 -5.29
N ARG A 105 -1.80 -2.43 -4.39
CA ARG A 105 -2.68 -3.57 -4.70
C ARG A 105 -3.99 -3.45 -3.92
N GLU A 106 -4.98 -4.27 -4.27
CA GLU A 106 -6.33 -4.24 -3.67
C GLU A 106 -6.34 -4.16 -2.14
N ASP A 107 -5.34 -4.71 -1.47
CA ASP A 107 -5.23 -4.73 -0.01
C ASP A 107 -3.93 -4.13 0.53
N VAL A 108 -3.01 -3.60 -0.30
CA VAL A 108 -1.70 -3.10 0.17
C VAL A 108 -1.53 -1.63 -0.14
N ILE A 109 -1.27 -0.85 0.91
CA ILE A 109 -0.90 0.57 0.84
C ILE A 109 0.60 0.66 1.10
N ALA A 110 1.35 1.16 0.13
CA ALA A 110 2.77 1.40 0.25
C ALA A 110 3.02 2.89 0.53
N VAL A 111 3.43 3.21 1.76
CA VAL A 111 3.63 4.59 2.21
C VAL A 111 5.10 4.86 2.51
N ARG A 112 5.50 6.12 2.37
CA ARG A 112 6.85 6.60 2.73
C ARG A 112 6.73 7.71 3.76
N VAL A 113 7.66 7.71 4.71
CA VAL A 113 7.73 8.74 5.76
C VAL A 113 7.78 10.13 5.11
N VAL A 114 6.98 11.05 5.64
CA VAL A 114 6.95 12.46 5.23
C VAL A 114 7.36 13.36 6.38
N PRO A 115 7.81 14.60 6.10
CA PRO A 115 8.07 15.57 7.15
C PRO A 115 6.80 15.87 7.94
N PHE A 116 6.93 15.97 9.26
CA PHE A 116 5.84 16.37 10.15
C PHE A 116 6.38 16.93 11.47
N GLU A 117 5.52 17.67 12.17
CA GLU A 117 5.70 18.12 13.55
C GLU A 117 4.64 17.40 14.40
N GLY A 118 5.09 16.49 15.26
CA GLY A 118 4.25 15.72 16.17
C GLY A 118 4.36 16.21 17.61
N GLU A 119 3.74 15.47 18.53
CA GLU A 119 3.84 15.76 19.96
C GLU A 119 5.19 15.32 20.53
N LEU A 120 5.77 14.26 19.97
CA LEU A 120 6.99 13.62 20.49
C LEU A 120 8.26 13.96 19.72
N ASN A 121 8.14 14.23 18.43
CA ASN A 121 9.27 14.48 17.55
C ASN A 121 8.91 15.40 16.37
N VAL A 122 9.95 15.97 15.78
CA VAL A 122 9.88 16.67 14.50
C VAL A 122 10.77 15.92 13.52
N ILE A 123 10.21 15.53 12.38
CA ILE A 123 10.97 14.94 11.28
C ILE A 123 10.93 15.90 10.11
N THR A 124 12.11 16.34 9.67
CA THR A 124 12.26 17.24 8.52
C THR A 124 12.62 16.45 7.26
N THR A 125 12.52 17.11 6.10
CA THR A 125 13.01 16.53 4.83
C THR A 125 14.49 16.17 4.90
N ALA A 126 15.30 16.92 5.67
CA ALA A 126 16.72 16.64 5.82
C ALA A 126 16.97 15.34 6.60
N ASP A 127 16.16 15.05 7.62
CA ASP A 127 16.28 13.82 8.43
C ASP A 127 15.92 12.58 7.61
N ILE A 128 14.89 12.70 6.75
CA ILE A 128 14.45 11.64 5.85
C ILE A 128 15.48 11.35 4.76
N GLY A 129 16.07 12.40 4.18
CA GLY A 129 17.01 12.28 3.07
C GLY A 129 16.35 11.84 1.77
N ALA A 130 17.15 11.41 0.79
CA ALA A 130 16.67 11.04 -0.54
C ALA A 130 15.90 9.70 -0.56
N ASP A 131 16.25 8.79 0.35
CA ASP A 131 15.73 7.43 0.40
C ASP A 131 14.87 7.23 1.66
N ALA A 132 13.60 7.64 1.56
CA ALA A 132 12.62 7.40 2.61
C ALA A 132 12.26 5.91 2.68
N PRO A 133 12.37 5.26 3.87
CA PRO A 133 11.90 3.88 4.07
C PRO A 133 10.44 3.71 3.66
N VAL A 134 10.12 2.54 3.10
CA VAL A 134 8.74 2.17 2.75
C VAL A 134 8.14 1.39 3.90
N ILE A 135 6.92 1.74 4.29
CA ILE A 135 6.09 0.96 5.20
C ILE A 135 4.97 0.37 4.35
N GLN A 136 4.76 -0.95 4.45
CA GLN A 136 3.64 -1.62 3.80
C GLN A 136 2.53 -1.84 4.83
N VAL A 137 1.33 -1.35 4.52
CA VAL A 137 0.13 -1.59 5.32
C VAL A 137 -0.79 -2.48 4.51
N ARG A 138 -0.95 -3.74 4.94
CA ARG A 138 -1.88 -4.69 4.33
C ARG A 138 -3.21 -4.68 5.07
N MET A 139 -4.26 -4.25 4.40
CA MET A 139 -5.61 -4.12 4.93
C MET A 139 -6.33 -5.46 4.89
N GLY A 140 -6.97 -5.81 5.99
CA GLY A 140 -7.92 -6.93 6.09
C GLY A 140 -9.24 -6.50 6.72
N PRO A 141 -10.22 -7.40 6.78
CA PRO A 141 -11.52 -7.10 7.40
C PRO A 141 -11.39 -6.78 8.90
N GLU A 142 -10.55 -7.53 9.61
CA GLU A 142 -10.39 -7.41 11.08
C GLU A 142 -9.38 -6.33 11.51
N GLY A 143 -8.58 -5.80 10.58
CA GLY A 143 -7.46 -4.94 10.94
C GLY A 143 -6.47 -4.73 9.80
N ALA A 144 -5.24 -4.37 10.15
CA ALA A 144 -4.16 -4.17 9.20
C ALA A 144 -2.88 -4.87 9.70
N PHE A 145 -2.10 -5.43 8.78
CA PHE A 145 -0.76 -5.93 9.07
C PHE A 145 0.26 -4.94 8.52
N VAL A 146 1.14 -4.46 9.39
CA VAL A 146 2.17 -3.47 9.08
C VAL A 146 3.50 -4.18 8.96
N GLN A 147 4.21 -3.88 7.87
CA GLN A 147 5.59 -4.30 7.67
C GLN A 147 6.46 -3.05 7.49
N ASP A 148 7.38 -2.84 8.43
CA ASP A 148 8.33 -1.73 8.45
C ASP A 148 9.57 -2.03 7.59
N GLY A 149 9.89 -1.13 6.67
CA GLY A 149 11.12 -1.14 5.88
C GLY A 149 12.32 -0.53 6.60
N GLY A 150 12.25 -0.35 7.92
CA GLY A 150 13.30 0.26 8.76
C GLY A 150 13.04 1.72 9.13
N ALA A 151 11.81 2.22 9.00
CA ALA A 151 11.41 3.55 9.45
C ALA A 151 11.51 3.67 10.98
N ALA A 152 10.99 2.71 11.75
CA ALA A 152 11.01 2.75 13.20
C ALA A 152 12.45 2.69 13.72
N ALA A 153 13.28 1.79 13.19
CA ALA A 153 14.69 1.70 13.57
C ALA A 153 15.49 2.99 13.29
N ARG A 154 15.08 3.76 12.28
CA ARG A 154 15.78 4.99 11.87
C ARG A 154 15.29 6.23 12.60
N PHE A 155 13.98 6.34 12.81
CA PHE A 155 13.33 7.57 13.26
C PHE A 155 12.73 7.47 14.67
N CYS A 156 12.65 6.27 15.23
CA CYS A 156 12.14 6.03 16.57
C CYS A 156 13.23 5.54 17.52
N GLY A 157 13.12 5.94 18.78
CA GLY A 157 14.08 5.60 19.82
C GLY A 157 13.76 4.30 20.56
N MET A 158 14.74 3.83 21.34
CA MET A 158 14.54 2.86 22.44
C MET A 158 13.86 1.54 22.06
N GLY A 159 14.13 1.02 20.86
CA GLY A 159 13.59 -0.26 20.41
C GLY A 159 12.09 -0.21 20.08
N SER A 160 11.57 0.99 19.81
CA SER A 160 10.22 1.17 19.27
C SER A 160 10.05 0.41 17.97
N ASP A 161 8.90 -0.22 17.85
CA ASP A 161 8.56 -1.06 16.72
C ASP A 161 7.14 -0.72 16.24
N ILE A 162 6.94 -0.71 14.93
CA ILE A 162 5.62 -0.50 14.32
C ILE A 162 5.14 -1.75 13.58
N ASP A 163 5.96 -2.80 13.46
CA ASP A 163 5.61 -4.05 12.80
C ASP A 163 4.45 -4.77 13.50
N GLY A 164 3.71 -5.55 12.72
CA GLY A 164 2.74 -6.51 13.23
C GLY A 164 1.29 -6.15 12.95
N PHE A 165 0.40 -6.83 13.66
CA PHE A 165 -1.04 -6.74 13.42
C PHE A 165 -1.71 -5.69 14.32
N TYR A 166 -2.47 -4.79 13.70
CA TYR A 166 -3.28 -3.78 14.35
C TYR A 166 -4.75 -4.11 14.15
N ARG A 167 -5.48 -4.33 15.24
CA ARG A 167 -6.93 -4.55 15.25
C ARG A 167 -7.65 -3.24 14.95
N ARG A 168 -8.68 -3.29 14.12
CA ARG A 168 -9.56 -2.14 13.89
C ARG A 168 -10.39 -1.85 15.15
N THR A 169 -10.42 -0.60 15.61
CA THR A 169 -11.14 -0.20 16.83
C THR A 169 -12.24 0.84 16.61
N GLY A 170 -12.37 1.39 15.40
CA GLY A 170 -13.42 2.35 15.03
C GLY A 170 -12.98 3.26 13.88
N SER A 171 -13.89 4.13 13.43
CA SER A 171 -13.56 5.30 12.60
C SER A 171 -13.16 6.47 13.54
N PRO A 172 -12.16 7.31 13.21
CA PRO A 172 -11.82 8.52 13.96
C PRO A 172 -13.05 9.42 14.12
N GLU A 173 -13.18 10.02 15.31
CA GLU A 173 -14.28 10.95 15.65
C GLU A 173 -14.14 12.32 14.96
#